data_AF-M5TE70-F1
#
_entry.id   AF-M5TE70-F1
#
_cell.length_a   1.000
_cell.length_b   1.000
_cell.length_c   1.000
_cell.angle_alpha   90.00
_cell.angle_beta   90.00
_cell.angle_gamma   90.00
#
_symmetry.space_group_name_H-M   'P 1'
#
loop_
_entity.id
_entity.type
_entity.pdbx_description
1 polymer ?
#
loop_
_entity_poly.entity_id
_entity_poly.type
_entity_poly.pdbx_seq_one_letter_code
_entity_poly.pdbx_strand_id
1 'polypeptide(L)'
;MRLTRLVATACCLSAIIGGATVASAQDATLKMRFVYDGTPPSVDNIDPNKDREFCGKHTIPNEKLVINPANKGIKNVIVHVYTRSSGDDLPTTAPSAKTHVLANDECRFEPHVVIAQAGDTLKITNPDPVGHNANLNFIKNTAQNLMIPSGQEKEIALKEEEPAPIPVDCNIHPWMRAYVVVLEHPFADVSDDDGNIVIEGLPAGKEITFAVRFEGGKLDEVKVGGKETDWKRQRFEVDLKAGDNDLGEILVPADAVSAD
;
A
#
# COMPACT_ATOMS: atom_id res chain seq x y z
N MET A 1 -0.62 -22.50 -90.54
CA MET A 1 0.19 -22.41 -89.30
C MET A 1 -0.75 -22.40 -88.11
N ARG A 2 -0.82 -23.51 -87.36
CA ARG A 2 -1.69 -23.69 -86.19
C ARG A 2 -1.05 -23.02 -84.99
N LEU A 3 -1.72 -22.04 -84.36
CA LEU A 3 -1.36 -21.54 -83.03
C LEU A 3 -2.42 -21.99 -82.02
N THR A 4 -1.99 -22.92 -81.17
CA THR A 4 -2.63 -23.34 -79.92
C THR A 4 -2.69 -22.18 -78.93
N ARG A 5 -3.89 -21.86 -78.43
CA ARG A 5 -4.08 -20.96 -77.28
C ARG A 5 -4.14 -21.80 -76.00
N LEU A 6 -3.16 -21.64 -75.11
CA LEU A 6 -3.21 -22.13 -73.74
C LEU A 6 -4.22 -21.30 -72.94
N VAL A 7 -5.13 -21.96 -72.23
CA VAL A 7 -5.96 -21.36 -71.18
C VAL A 7 -5.23 -21.59 -69.86
N ALA A 8 -4.76 -20.52 -69.21
CA ALA A 8 -4.18 -20.57 -67.88
C ALA A 8 -5.27 -20.26 -66.85
N THR A 9 -5.67 -21.27 -66.07
CA THR A 9 -6.60 -21.13 -64.95
C THR A 9 -5.85 -20.53 -63.76
N ALA A 10 -6.18 -19.29 -63.39
CA ALA A 10 -5.66 -18.65 -62.18
C ALA A 10 -6.39 -19.20 -60.94
N CYS A 11 -5.68 -19.94 -60.10
CA CYS A 11 -6.18 -20.42 -58.81
C CYS A 11 -5.91 -19.33 -57.75
N CYS A 12 -6.93 -18.59 -57.34
CA CYS A 12 -6.84 -17.63 -56.24
C CYS A 12 -6.82 -18.37 -54.89
N LEU A 13 -5.62 -18.53 -54.31
CA LEU A 13 -5.47 -18.93 -52.91
C LEU A 13 -5.87 -17.74 -52.02
N SER A 14 -7.03 -17.83 -51.39
CA SER A 14 -7.44 -16.86 -50.36
C SER A 14 -6.77 -17.23 -49.04
N ALA A 15 -5.73 -16.49 -48.66
CA ALA A 15 -5.11 -16.64 -47.35
C ALA A 15 -6.01 -15.99 -46.28
N ILE A 16 -6.63 -16.80 -45.44
CA ILE A 16 -7.33 -16.33 -44.24
C ILE A 16 -6.25 -15.98 -43.21
N ILE A 17 -5.92 -14.70 -43.11
CA ILE A 17 -5.10 -14.17 -42.02
C ILE A 17 -6.02 -14.08 -40.80
N GLY A 18 -5.99 -15.11 -39.96
CA GLY A 18 -6.58 -15.07 -38.62
C GLY A 18 -5.78 -14.08 -37.77
N GLY A 19 -6.23 -12.83 -37.71
CA GLY A 19 -5.72 -11.88 -36.74
C GLY A 19 -6.09 -12.36 -35.34
N ALA A 20 -5.11 -12.82 -34.57
CA ALA A 20 -5.28 -12.95 -33.14
C ALA A 20 -5.59 -11.55 -32.61
N THR A 21 -6.84 -11.34 -32.18
CA THR A 21 -7.20 -10.16 -31.43
C THR A 21 -6.42 -10.23 -30.13
N VAL A 22 -5.36 -9.43 -30.02
CA VAL A 22 -4.74 -9.14 -28.73
C VAL A 22 -5.83 -8.42 -27.95
N ALA A 23 -6.54 -9.15 -27.09
CA ALA A 23 -7.47 -8.53 -26.16
C ALA A 23 -6.63 -7.55 -25.35
N SER A 24 -6.89 -6.26 -25.52
CA SER A 24 -6.40 -5.26 -24.57
C SER A 24 -6.92 -5.70 -23.22
N ALA A 25 -6.02 -6.12 -22.31
CA ALA A 25 -6.41 -6.32 -20.93
C ALA A 25 -7.05 -5.01 -20.48
N GLN A 26 -8.32 -5.05 -20.12
CA GLN A 26 -8.97 -3.91 -19.48
C GLN A 26 -8.43 -3.84 -18.06
N ASP A 27 -8.29 -2.64 -17.51
CA ASP A 27 -7.80 -2.49 -16.13
C ASP A 27 -8.86 -2.95 -15.13
N ALA A 28 -8.38 -3.47 -13.99
CA ALA A 28 -9.17 -3.82 -12.84
C ALA A 28 -8.93 -2.81 -11.70
N THR A 29 -9.96 -2.58 -10.89
CA THR A 29 -9.89 -1.83 -9.64
C THR A 29 -10.30 -2.73 -8.49
N LEU A 30 -9.46 -2.88 -7.48
CA LEU A 30 -9.81 -3.54 -6.22
C LEU A 30 -10.38 -2.50 -5.26
N LYS A 31 -11.52 -2.83 -4.65
CA LYS A 31 -12.12 -2.06 -3.55
C LYS A 31 -12.37 -2.97 -2.36
N MET A 32 -12.10 -2.48 -1.16
CA MET A 32 -12.41 -3.18 0.09
C MET A 32 -12.46 -2.17 1.24
N ARG A 33 -13.09 -2.54 2.35
CA ARG A 33 -13.19 -1.68 3.53
C ARG A 33 -12.92 -2.44 4.82
N PHE A 34 -11.91 -2.05 5.59
CA PHE A 34 -11.62 -2.66 6.89
C PHE A 34 -12.50 -2.07 7.98
N VAL A 35 -13.24 -2.93 8.68
CA VAL A 35 -14.22 -2.54 9.70
C VAL A 35 -13.96 -3.33 10.98
N TYR A 36 -13.93 -2.67 12.12
CA TYR A 36 -13.78 -3.32 13.42
C TYR A 36 -15.03 -4.14 13.79
N ASP A 37 -14.84 -5.44 14.04
CA ASP A 37 -15.90 -6.37 14.40
C ASP A 37 -16.17 -6.37 15.91
N GLY A 38 -17.05 -5.46 16.32
CA GLY A 38 -17.51 -5.38 17.71
C GLY A 38 -17.72 -3.96 18.18
N THR A 39 -17.51 -3.74 19.48
CA THR A 39 -17.48 -2.40 20.07
C THR A 39 -16.02 -1.93 20.09
N PRO A 40 -15.66 -0.86 19.36
CA PRO A 40 -14.30 -0.34 19.37
C PRO A 40 -13.80 -0.08 20.80
N PRO A 41 -12.55 -0.45 21.14
CA PRO A 41 -11.96 -0.11 22.42
C PRO A 41 -11.78 1.40 22.54
N SER A 42 -11.77 1.91 23.78
CA SER A 42 -11.27 3.25 24.03
C SER A 42 -9.76 3.23 23.88
N VAL A 43 -9.23 3.90 22.87
CA VAL A 43 -7.80 4.07 22.66
C VAL A 43 -7.42 5.45 23.17
N ASP A 44 -6.64 5.48 24.25
CA ASP A 44 -6.17 6.74 24.83
C ASP A 44 -5.14 7.41 23.92
N ASN A 45 -5.16 8.74 23.91
CA ASN A 45 -4.08 9.52 23.31
C ASN A 45 -2.77 9.28 24.07
N ILE A 46 -1.66 9.47 23.38
CA ILE A 46 -0.33 9.39 23.99
C ILE A 46 -0.16 10.55 24.99
N ASP A 47 0.29 10.23 26.21
CA ASP A 47 0.85 11.23 27.16
C ASP A 47 2.37 11.35 26.91
N PRO A 48 2.83 12.41 26.21
CA PRO A 48 4.25 12.56 25.89
C PRO A 48 5.07 12.80 27.16
N ASN A 49 6.17 12.07 27.32
CA ASN A 49 7.09 12.21 28.46
C ASN A 49 8.36 13.02 28.16
N LYS A 50 8.52 13.50 26.91
CA LYS A 50 9.60 14.38 26.44
C LYS A 50 9.01 15.64 25.85
N ASP A 51 9.79 16.73 25.88
CA ASP A 51 9.43 18.04 25.31
C ASP A 51 7.99 18.47 25.65
N ARG A 52 7.55 18.21 26.88
CA ARG A 52 6.17 18.42 27.35
C ARG A 52 5.67 19.86 27.16
N GLU A 53 6.58 20.83 27.16
CA GLU A 53 6.24 22.24 26.90
C GLU A 53 5.73 22.49 25.47
N PHE A 54 6.08 21.61 24.52
CA PHE A 54 5.57 21.61 23.16
C PHE A 54 4.66 20.40 22.93
N CYS A 55 5.20 19.17 22.95
CA CYS A 55 4.44 17.94 22.66
C CYS A 55 3.21 17.76 23.56
N GLY A 56 3.31 18.13 24.85
CA GLY A 56 2.21 18.01 25.81
C GLY A 56 1.06 18.99 25.58
N LYS A 57 1.17 19.89 24.60
CA LYS A 57 0.11 20.82 24.18
C LYS A 57 -0.72 20.28 23.00
N HIS A 58 -0.28 19.19 22.38
CA HIS A 58 -0.96 18.59 21.23
C HIS A 58 -1.72 17.33 21.66
N THR A 59 -2.79 17.04 20.93
CA THR A 59 -3.47 15.75 21.03
C THR A 59 -2.75 14.78 20.11
N ILE A 60 -1.99 13.85 20.68
CA ILE A 60 -1.22 12.86 19.92
C ILE A 60 -2.02 11.55 19.91
N PRO A 61 -2.67 11.20 18.80
CA PRO A 61 -3.40 9.93 18.72
C PRO A 61 -2.44 8.75 18.82
N ASN A 62 -2.88 7.65 19.42
CA ASN A 62 -2.16 6.38 19.34
C ASN A 62 -2.48 5.72 18.00
N GLU A 63 -1.60 5.91 17.02
CA GLU A 63 -1.83 5.50 15.64
C GLU A 63 -1.70 3.98 15.39
N LYS A 64 -1.28 3.21 16.41
CA LYS A 64 -1.31 1.74 16.38
C LYS A 64 -2.69 1.20 16.00
N LEU A 65 -3.75 1.83 16.52
CA LEU A 65 -5.12 1.45 16.26
C LEU A 65 -6.03 2.68 16.25
N VAL A 66 -6.36 3.16 15.06
CA VAL A 66 -7.31 4.26 14.85
C VAL A 66 -8.59 3.68 14.27
N ILE A 67 -9.67 3.77 15.05
CA ILE A 67 -11.00 3.30 14.65
C ILE A 67 -11.94 4.50 14.61
N ASN A 68 -12.61 4.69 13.48
CA ASN A 68 -13.63 5.71 13.36
C ASN A 68 -14.86 5.35 14.20
N PRO A 69 -15.26 6.20 15.17
CA PRO A 69 -16.33 5.89 16.10
C PRO A 69 -17.72 5.86 15.43
N ALA A 70 -17.89 6.52 14.29
CA ALA A 70 -19.18 6.63 13.60
C ALA A 70 -19.48 5.39 12.74
N ASN A 71 -18.46 4.83 12.08
CA ASN A 71 -18.64 3.78 11.08
C ASN A 71 -17.71 2.56 11.27
N LYS A 72 -16.91 2.54 12.34
CA LYS A 72 -15.98 1.49 12.73
C LYS A 72 -14.87 1.20 11.70
N GLY A 73 -14.63 2.11 10.76
CA GLY A 73 -13.52 2.01 9.81
C GLY A 73 -12.18 1.96 10.53
N ILE A 74 -11.28 1.08 10.10
CA ILE A 74 -9.91 0.98 10.63
C ILE A 74 -8.97 1.68 9.66
N LYS A 75 -8.31 2.74 10.14
CA LYS A 75 -7.30 3.49 9.36
C LYS A 75 -5.96 2.77 9.34
N ASN A 76 -5.09 3.12 8.39
CA ASN A 76 -3.67 2.73 8.34
C ASN A 76 -3.41 1.24 8.04
N VAL A 77 -4.42 0.51 7.54
CA VAL A 77 -4.22 -0.85 7.01
C VAL A 77 -3.59 -0.76 5.63
N ILE A 78 -2.44 -1.39 5.46
CA ILE A 78 -1.67 -1.40 4.21
C ILE A 78 -2.09 -2.61 3.40
N VAL A 79 -2.52 -2.39 2.15
CA VAL A 79 -2.77 -3.45 1.17
C VAL A 79 -1.88 -3.22 -0.05
N HIS A 80 -1.15 -4.25 -0.48
CA HIS A 80 -0.34 -4.16 -1.68
C HIS A 80 -0.27 -5.49 -2.43
N VAL A 81 -0.02 -5.46 -3.73
CA VAL A 81 0.26 -6.67 -4.51
C VAL A 81 1.55 -7.34 -3.99
N TYR A 82 1.53 -8.67 -3.88
CA TYR A 82 2.64 -9.48 -3.38
C TYR A 82 3.35 -10.23 -4.51
N THR A 83 4.58 -9.84 -4.84
CA THR A 83 5.29 -10.27 -6.07
C THR A 83 6.29 -11.43 -5.90
N ARG A 84 6.50 -11.96 -4.69
CA ARG A 84 7.57 -12.96 -4.43
C ARG A 84 7.36 -14.33 -5.09
N SER A 85 6.20 -14.59 -5.69
CA SER A 85 5.84 -15.88 -6.29
C SER A 85 4.78 -15.79 -7.38
N SER A 86 4.26 -14.61 -7.66
CA SER A 86 3.21 -14.45 -8.64
C SER A 86 3.85 -14.23 -10.00
N GLY A 87 3.53 -15.09 -10.96
CA GLY A 87 3.86 -14.89 -12.38
C GLY A 87 3.05 -13.74 -12.98
N ASP A 88 2.81 -12.70 -12.18
CA ASP A 88 2.01 -11.56 -12.51
C ASP A 88 2.89 -10.72 -13.44
N ASP A 89 2.60 -10.80 -14.74
CA ASP A 89 2.97 -9.74 -15.67
C ASP A 89 2.26 -8.45 -15.20
N LEU A 90 2.76 -7.85 -14.13
CA LEU A 90 2.30 -6.56 -13.66
C LEU A 90 2.64 -5.54 -14.74
N PRO A 91 1.73 -4.59 -15.03
CA PRO A 91 2.04 -3.49 -15.91
C PRO A 91 3.33 -2.82 -15.46
N THR A 92 4.30 -2.72 -16.36
CA THR A 92 5.50 -1.92 -16.11
C THR A 92 5.11 -0.46 -16.20
N THR A 93 4.89 0.17 -15.06
CA THR A 93 4.80 1.63 -15.01
C THR A 93 6.19 2.20 -15.19
N ALA A 94 6.39 3.00 -16.24
CA ALA A 94 7.64 3.74 -16.41
C ALA A 94 7.88 4.58 -15.14
N PRO A 95 9.00 4.38 -14.43
CA PRO A 95 9.25 5.12 -13.20
C PRO A 95 9.32 6.61 -13.52
N SER A 96 8.42 7.41 -12.95
CA SER A 96 8.66 8.83 -12.74
C SER A 96 9.04 8.97 -11.27
N ALA A 97 10.30 9.31 -11.00
CA ALA A 97 10.76 9.51 -9.64
C ALA A 97 9.92 10.60 -8.97
N LYS A 98 9.23 10.24 -7.89
CA LYS A 98 8.42 11.15 -7.07
C LYS A 98 9.13 11.44 -5.77
N THR A 99 8.78 12.57 -5.14
CA THR A 99 9.18 12.87 -3.77
C THR A 99 7.97 12.73 -2.87
N HIS A 100 8.07 11.88 -1.85
CA HIS A 100 7.06 11.67 -0.82
C HIS A 100 7.51 12.34 0.48
N VAL A 101 6.58 12.97 1.19
CA VAL A 101 6.90 13.73 2.41
C VAL A 101 6.48 12.93 3.64
N LEU A 102 7.37 12.88 4.63
CA LEU A 102 7.09 12.42 6.00
C LEU A 102 7.46 13.54 6.97
N ALA A 103 6.47 14.20 7.54
CA ALA A 103 6.68 15.34 8.44
C ALA A 103 6.77 14.88 9.90
N ASN A 104 7.63 15.52 10.68
CA ASN A 104 7.54 15.53 12.14
C ASN A 104 6.64 16.70 12.51
N ASP A 105 5.35 16.43 12.69
CA ASP A 105 4.32 17.45 12.89
C ASP A 105 3.55 17.15 14.17
N GLU A 106 3.52 18.09 15.10
CA GLU A 106 2.89 17.97 16.41
C GLU A 106 3.36 16.74 17.22
N CYS A 107 4.66 16.47 17.17
CA CYS A 107 5.31 15.31 17.81
C CYS A 107 4.75 13.95 17.39
N ARG A 108 4.33 13.82 16.13
CA ARG A 108 4.09 12.55 15.42
C ARG A 108 4.69 12.57 14.02
N PHE A 109 4.73 11.42 13.37
CA PHE A 109 5.05 11.34 11.95
C PHE A 109 3.77 11.45 11.12
N GLU A 110 3.74 12.35 10.13
CA GLU A 110 2.57 12.58 9.27
C GLU A 110 2.96 12.49 7.79
N PRO A 111 2.35 11.59 6.99
CA PRO A 111 1.37 10.59 7.39
C PRO A 111 1.98 9.41 8.17
N HIS A 112 1.14 8.64 8.85
CA HIS A 112 1.55 7.42 9.56
C HIS A 112 2.12 6.33 8.62
N VAL A 113 1.67 6.30 7.36
CA VAL A 113 2.19 5.38 6.33
C VAL A 113 2.48 6.16 5.05
N VAL A 114 3.68 5.97 4.50
CA VAL A 114 4.08 6.46 3.18
C VAL A 114 4.25 5.27 2.23
N ILE A 115 3.51 5.26 1.11
CA ILE A 115 3.75 4.34 0.00
C ILE A 115 4.64 5.04 -1.02
N ALA A 116 5.74 4.38 -1.38
CA ALA A 116 6.69 4.83 -2.37
C ALA A 116 7.08 3.69 -3.31
N GLN A 117 7.66 4.04 -4.45
CA GLN A 117 8.25 3.09 -5.38
C GLN A 117 9.78 3.16 -5.37
N ALA A 118 10.42 2.06 -5.77
CA ALA A 118 11.85 2.08 -6.10
C ALA A 118 12.12 3.16 -7.16
N GLY A 119 13.12 4.01 -6.90
CA GLY A 119 13.43 5.22 -7.65
C GLY A 119 12.90 6.52 -7.04
N ASP A 120 11.96 6.46 -6.09
CA ASP A 120 11.42 7.64 -5.43
C ASP A 120 12.37 8.22 -4.36
N THR A 121 12.05 9.41 -3.87
CA THR A 121 12.74 10.08 -2.77
C THR A 121 11.79 10.25 -1.58
N LEU A 122 12.21 9.83 -0.39
CA LEU A 122 11.55 10.16 0.86
C LEU A 122 12.16 11.46 1.42
N LYS A 123 11.33 12.50 1.58
CA LYS A 123 11.71 13.76 2.20
C LYS A 123 11.12 13.86 3.60
N ILE A 124 11.98 13.85 4.60
CA ILE A 124 11.61 13.97 6.00
C ILE A 124 11.74 15.42 6.42
N THR A 125 10.63 16.06 6.81
CA THR A 125 10.60 17.46 7.24
C THR A 125 10.34 17.57 8.73
N ASN A 126 10.72 18.69 9.35
CA ASN A 126 10.42 18.95 10.75
C ASN A 126 9.90 20.39 10.94
N PRO A 127 8.58 20.63 10.76
CA PRO A 127 7.97 21.91 11.14
C PRO A 127 7.95 22.18 12.65
N ASP A 128 8.08 21.16 13.51
CA ASP A 128 8.04 21.35 14.96
C ASP A 128 9.21 22.21 15.48
N PRO A 129 9.01 22.97 16.57
CA PRO A 129 10.04 23.78 17.21
C PRO A 129 11.06 22.94 18.02
N VAL A 130 10.92 21.61 18.04
CA VAL A 130 11.80 20.68 18.75
C VAL A 130 12.51 19.74 17.76
N GLY A 131 13.63 19.15 18.18
CA GLY A 131 14.40 18.25 17.32
C GLY A 131 13.87 16.82 17.36
N HIS A 132 13.71 16.20 16.18
CA HIS A 132 13.28 14.81 16.06
C HIS A 132 14.37 13.94 15.41
N ASN A 133 14.10 12.65 15.39
CA ASN A 133 14.94 11.64 14.78
C ASN A 133 14.10 10.76 13.86
N ALA A 134 14.66 10.34 12.73
CA ALA A 134 14.09 9.30 11.89
C ALA A 134 15.09 8.15 11.76
N ASN A 135 14.77 7.03 12.40
CA ASN A 135 15.53 5.79 12.35
C ASN A 135 14.81 4.79 11.44
N LEU A 136 15.40 4.53 10.27
CA LEU A 136 14.87 3.62 9.26
C LEU A 136 15.86 2.47 9.06
N ASN A 137 15.50 1.29 9.55
CA ASN A 137 16.29 0.07 9.40
C ASN A 137 15.93 -0.64 8.08
N PHE A 138 16.22 0.02 6.95
CA PHE A 138 16.06 -0.57 5.62
C PHE A 138 16.83 -1.89 5.47
N ILE A 139 16.27 -2.83 4.70
CA ILE A 139 16.90 -4.14 4.45
C ILE A 139 17.72 -4.11 3.16
N LYS A 140 17.18 -3.48 2.11
CA LYS A 140 17.83 -3.36 0.79
C LYS A 140 18.45 -1.99 0.58
N ASN A 141 17.76 -0.93 0.98
CA ASN A 141 18.29 0.42 0.96
C ASN A 141 19.27 0.68 2.11
N THR A 142 20.04 1.76 2.03
CA THR A 142 20.95 2.16 3.12
C THR A 142 20.17 2.56 4.36
N ALA A 143 20.37 1.85 5.48
CA ALA A 143 19.79 2.22 6.77
C ALA A 143 20.13 3.66 7.18
N GLN A 144 19.16 4.34 7.80
CA GLN A 144 19.23 5.76 8.15
C GLN A 144 19.00 5.94 9.65
N ASN A 145 19.77 6.84 10.27
CA ASN A 145 19.50 7.32 11.62
C ASN A 145 19.75 8.83 11.65
N LEU A 146 18.76 9.59 11.23
CA LEU A 146 18.89 11.00 10.90
C LEU A 146 18.35 11.87 12.02
N MET A 147 19.14 12.80 12.51
CA MET A 147 18.63 13.91 13.30
C MET A 147 18.02 14.96 12.37
N ILE A 148 16.79 15.38 12.66
CA ILE A 148 16.04 16.40 11.92
C ILE A 148 15.81 17.57 12.88
N PRO A 149 16.70 18.58 12.93
CA PRO A 149 16.48 19.76 13.76
C PRO A 149 15.21 20.53 13.35
N SER A 150 14.72 21.40 14.22
CA SER A 150 13.56 22.26 13.94
C SER A 150 13.75 23.07 12.65
N GLY A 151 12.72 23.10 11.81
CA GLY A 151 12.68 23.80 10.53
C GLY A 151 13.60 23.22 9.46
N GLN A 152 14.17 22.03 9.66
CA GLN A 152 15.05 21.37 8.70
C GLN A 152 14.36 20.20 7.99
N GLU A 153 15.00 19.75 6.91
CA GLU A 153 14.60 18.57 6.16
C GLU A 153 15.80 17.69 5.78
N LYS A 154 15.52 16.42 5.49
CA LYS A 154 16.46 15.43 4.95
C LYS A 154 15.80 14.65 3.83
N GLU A 155 16.58 14.26 2.83
CA GLU A 155 16.11 13.43 1.73
C GLU A 155 16.84 12.09 1.70
N ILE A 156 16.11 11.03 1.41
CA ILE A 156 16.59 9.65 1.29
C ILE A 156 16.14 9.14 -0.08
N ALA A 157 17.09 8.79 -0.94
CA ALA A 157 16.79 8.10 -2.19
C ALA A 157 16.41 6.63 -1.90
N LEU A 158 15.22 6.22 -2.34
CA LEU A 158 14.70 4.86 -2.23
C LEU A 158 15.07 4.11 -3.50
N LYS A 159 16.25 3.50 -3.55
CA LYS A 159 16.82 2.90 -4.76
C LYS A 159 16.22 1.54 -5.10
N GLU A 160 15.86 0.78 -4.08
CA GLU A 160 15.32 -0.57 -4.20
C GLU A 160 13.98 -0.65 -3.48
N GLU A 161 13.15 -1.60 -3.86
CA GLU A 161 11.99 -2.02 -3.08
C GLU A 161 12.41 -2.65 -1.76
N GLU A 162 11.48 -2.76 -0.81
CA GLU A 162 11.71 -3.41 0.48
C GLU A 162 10.79 -4.63 0.63
N PRO A 163 11.24 -5.72 1.28
CA PRO A 163 10.46 -6.94 1.38
C PRO A 163 9.28 -6.87 2.36
N ALA A 164 9.17 -5.76 3.11
CA ALA A 164 8.12 -5.47 4.09
C ALA A 164 8.06 -3.95 4.34
N PRO A 165 6.95 -3.43 4.92
CA PRO A 165 6.92 -2.07 5.46
C PRO A 165 8.07 -1.84 6.44
N ILE A 166 8.79 -0.73 6.26
CA ILE A 166 9.93 -0.35 7.09
C ILE A 166 9.44 0.62 8.17
N PRO A 167 9.58 0.27 9.46
CA PRO A 167 9.23 1.21 10.53
C PRO A 167 10.20 2.40 10.52
N VAL A 168 9.64 3.56 10.80
CA VAL A 168 10.36 4.81 11.07
C VAL A 168 10.15 5.14 12.54
N ASP A 169 11.21 5.04 13.33
CA ASP A 169 11.16 5.31 14.77
C ASP A 169 11.86 6.63 15.11
N CYS A 170 11.31 7.40 16.05
CA CYS A 170 12.05 8.48 16.69
C CYS A 170 12.71 7.98 17.97
N ASN A 171 14.05 7.91 17.99
CA ASN A 171 14.79 7.51 19.20
C ASN A 171 14.72 8.56 20.34
N ILE A 172 14.24 9.78 20.06
CA ILE A 172 14.09 10.87 21.04
C ILE A 172 12.71 10.83 21.70
N HIS A 173 11.67 10.58 20.89
CA HIS A 173 10.25 10.54 21.28
C HIS A 173 9.70 9.13 21.04
N PRO A 174 9.78 8.22 22.04
CA PRO A 174 9.55 6.79 21.82
C PRO A 174 8.14 6.38 21.38
N TRP A 175 7.19 7.32 21.39
CA TRP A 175 5.83 7.12 20.89
C TRP A 175 5.68 7.36 19.39
N MET A 176 6.64 8.04 18.76
CA MET A 176 6.56 8.35 17.33
C MET A 176 6.99 7.13 16.52
N ARG A 177 6.03 6.60 15.76
CA ARG A 177 6.27 5.58 14.74
C ARG A 177 5.45 5.88 13.49
N ALA A 178 6.04 5.61 12.34
CA ALA A 178 5.37 5.54 11.05
C ALA A 178 5.95 4.37 10.24
N TYR A 179 5.46 4.18 9.03
CA TYR A 179 5.93 3.15 8.11
C TYR A 179 6.20 3.71 6.72
N VAL A 180 7.28 3.25 6.10
CA VAL A 180 7.57 3.49 4.68
C VAL A 180 7.48 2.15 3.96
N VAL A 181 6.60 2.09 2.96
CA VAL A 181 6.40 0.92 2.09
C VAL A 181 7.05 1.24 0.75
N VAL A 182 8.10 0.50 0.36
CA VAL A 182 8.79 0.71 -0.91
C VAL A 182 8.55 -0.48 -1.83
N LEU A 183 7.93 -0.26 -2.98
CA LEU A 183 7.49 -1.30 -3.92
C LEU A 183 8.12 -1.11 -5.31
N GLU A 184 8.17 -2.15 -6.13
CA GLU A 184 8.56 -1.99 -7.55
C GLU A 184 7.39 -1.53 -8.44
N HIS A 185 6.19 -1.48 -7.88
CA HIS A 185 4.94 -1.22 -8.59
C HIS A 185 4.04 -0.25 -7.80
N PRO A 186 3.07 0.41 -8.45
CA PRO A 186 2.18 1.36 -7.77
C PRO A 186 0.97 0.70 -7.10
N PHE A 187 0.79 -0.63 -7.23
CA PHE A 187 -0.41 -1.34 -6.78
C PHE A 187 -0.45 -1.56 -5.26
N ALA A 188 -0.74 -0.49 -4.55
CA ALA A 188 -0.92 -0.47 -3.11
C ALA A 188 -1.80 0.68 -2.67
N ASP A 189 -2.40 0.55 -1.50
CA ASP A 189 -3.14 1.62 -0.84
C ASP A 189 -3.09 1.45 0.68
N VAL A 190 -3.44 2.52 1.40
CA VAL A 190 -3.54 2.57 2.86
C VAL A 190 -4.96 2.95 3.23
N SER A 191 -5.57 2.22 4.16
CA SER A 191 -6.97 2.48 4.49
C SER A 191 -7.15 3.87 5.10
N ASP A 192 -8.15 4.58 4.59
CA ASP A 192 -8.51 5.92 5.04
C ASP A 192 -9.21 5.93 6.40
N ASP A 193 -9.65 7.10 6.87
CA ASP A 193 -10.38 7.26 8.14
C ASP A 193 -11.67 6.42 8.22
N ASP A 194 -12.24 6.04 7.08
CA ASP A 194 -13.44 5.22 6.99
C ASP A 194 -13.13 3.74 6.72
N GLY A 195 -11.85 3.40 6.63
CA GLY A 195 -11.31 2.06 6.39
C GLY A 195 -11.26 1.65 4.93
N ASN A 196 -11.50 2.55 3.98
CA ASN A 196 -11.59 2.22 2.56
C ASN A 196 -10.22 2.04 1.92
N ILE A 197 -10.13 1.09 0.98
CA ILE A 197 -8.99 0.80 0.12
C ILE A 197 -9.47 0.84 -1.33
N VAL A 198 -8.71 1.49 -2.20
CA VAL A 198 -8.92 1.50 -3.65
C VAL A 198 -7.58 1.35 -4.36
N ILE A 199 -7.39 0.22 -5.06
CA ILE A 199 -6.19 -0.03 -5.88
C ILE A 199 -6.60 -0.13 -7.34
N GLU A 200 -6.19 0.84 -8.14
CA GLU A 200 -6.54 0.97 -9.57
C GLU A 200 -5.44 0.45 -10.49
N GLY A 201 -5.77 0.25 -11.77
CA GLY A 201 -4.80 -0.08 -12.82
C GLY A 201 -4.25 -1.51 -12.76
N LEU A 202 -4.89 -2.39 -11.99
CA LEU A 202 -4.49 -3.79 -11.84
C LEU A 202 -4.76 -4.56 -13.14
N PRO A 203 -3.97 -5.61 -13.46
CA PRO A 203 -4.25 -6.45 -14.62
C PRO A 203 -5.54 -7.26 -14.41
N ALA A 204 -6.53 -7.10 -15.28
CA ALA A 204 -7.71 -7.96 -15.26
C ALA A 204 -7.46 -9.33 -15.92
N GLY A 205 -8.32 -10.30 -15.57
CA GLY A 205 -8.34 -11.64 -16.13
C GLY A 205 -7.30 -12.57 -15.51
N LYS A 206 -6.72 -12.22 -14.37
CA LYS A 206 -5.72 -13.01 -13.63
C LYS A 206 -6.05 -13.01 -12.14
N GLU A 207 -5.67 -14.08 -11.47
CA GLU A 207 -5.64 -14.16 -10.01
C GLU A 207 -4.41 -13.39 -9.51
N ILE A 208 -4.61 -12.45 -8.58
CA ILE A 208 -3.54 -11.65 -7.98
C ILE A 208 -3.49 -11.91 -6.48
N THR A 209 -2.29 -12.14 -5.95
CA THR A 209 -2.07 -12.23 -4.51
C THR A 209 -1.79 -10.85 -3.92
N PHE A 210 -2.52 -10.48 -2.89
CA PHE A 210 -2.30 -9.28 -2.08
C PHE A 210 -1.71 -9.64 -0.73
N ALA A 211 -0.92 -8.73 -0.15
CA ALA A 211 -0.47 -8.78 1.22
C ALA A 211 -1.11 -7.66 2.03
N VAL A 212 -1.42 -7.97 3.29
CA VAL A 212 -2.01 -7.01 4.25
C VAL A 212 -1.07 -6.82 5.43
N ARG A 213 -0.84 -5.57 5.83
CA ARG A 213 -0.03 -5.23 7.01
C ARG A 213 -0.74 -4.14 7.81
N PHE A 214 -0.59 -4.21 9.13
CA PHE A 214 -1.20 -3.26 10.04
C PHE A 214 -0.34 -3.20 11.31
N GLU A 215 -0.12 -2.02 11.88
CA GLU A 215 0.67 -1.89 13.11
C GLU A 215 -0.04 -2.56 14.28
N GLY A 216 -1.34 -2.30 14.43
CA GLY A 216 -2.11 -2.76 15.57
C GLY A 216 -2.31 -4.27 15.65
N GLY A 217 -1.92 -5.05 14.63
CA GLY A 217 -2.07 -6.50 14.73
C GLY A 217 -1.90 -7.29 13.44
N LYS A 218 -2.20 -8.58 13.54
CA LYS A 218 -2.13 -9.50 12.40
C LYS A 218 -3.52 -9.74 11.85
N LEU A 219 -3.70 -9.38 10.59
CA LEU A 219 -4.93 -9.63 9.84
C LEU A 219 -4.78 -10.95 9.07
N ASP A 220 -4.74 -12.06 9.80
CA ASP A 220 -4.69 -13.44 9.27
C ASP A 220 -6.00 -14.21 9.45
N GLU A 221 -6.87 -13.80 10.38
CA GLU A 221 -8.25 -14.28 10.49
C GLU A 221 -9.23 -13.09 10.40
N VAL A 222 -10.06 -13.06 9.36
CA VAL A 222 -11.03 -11.98 9.10
C VAL A 222 -12.36 -12.54 8.60
N LYS A 223 -13.42 -11.74 8.60
CA LYS A 223 -14.68 -12.12 7.94
C LYS A 223 -14.88 -11.34 6.64
N VAL A 224 -15.13 -12.06 5.56
CA VAL A 224 -15.46 -11.49 4.25
C VAL A 224 -16.86 -11.97 3.86
N GLY A 225 -17.79 -11.03 3.61
CA GLY A 225 -19.18 -11.37 3.33
C GLY A 225 -19.85 -12.22 4.44
N GLY A 226 -19.45 -11.99 5.69
CA GLY A 226 -19.96 -12.71 6.87
C GLY A 226 -19.38 -14.12 7.09
N LYS A 227 -18.37 -14.54 6.31
CA LYS A 227 -17.70 -15.83 6.46
C LYS A 227 -16.29 -15.65 7.00
N GLU A 228 -15.96 -16.42 8.03
CA GLU A 228 -14.57 -16.54 8.51
C GLU A 228 -13.65 -16.96 7.37
N THR A 229 -12.53 -16.27 7.24
CA THR A 229 -11.57 -16.41 6.15
C THR A 229 -10.16 -16.33 6.72
N ASP A 230 -9.37 -17.37 6.44
CA ASP A 230 -7.96 -17.47 6.82
C ASP A 230 -7.09 -16.87 5.71
N TRP A 231 -6.42 -15.77 6.00
CA TRP A 231 -5.42 -15.12 5.17
C TRP A 231 -4.03 -15.57 5.59
N LYS A 232 -3.66 -16.79 5.18
CA LYS A 232 -2.36 -17.38 5.52
C LYS A 232 -1.22 -16.42 5.21
N ARG A 233 -0.42 -16.11 6.24
CA ARG A 233 0.73 -15.18 6.15
C ARG A 233 0.29 -13.74 5.78
N GLN A 234 -0.94 -13.38 6.17
CA GLN A 234 -1.58 -12.09 5.89
C GLN A 234 -1.63 -11.80 4.39
N ARG A 235 -2.14 -12.78 3.63
CA ARG A 235 -2.28 -12.73 2.17
C ARG A 235 -3.61 -13.30 1.74
N PHE A 236 -4.14 -12.75 0.67
CA PHE A 236 -5.36 -13.21 0.02
C PHE A 236 -5.22 -13.12 -1.50
N GLU A 237 -6.01 -13.92 -2.20
CA GLU A 237 -6.00 -14.03 -3.65
C GLU A 237 -7.34 -13.53 -4.19
N VAL A 238 -7.30 -12.82 -5.32
CA VAL A 238 -8.50 -12.31 -6.00
C VAL A 238 -8.39 -12.58 -7.49
N ASP A 239 -9.37 -13.29 -8.05
CA ASP A 239 -9.61 -13.36 -9.49
C ASP A 239 -10.13 -12.02 -10.01
N LEU A 240 -9.23 -11.15 -10.48
CA LEU A 240 -9.60 -9.81 -10.93
C LEU A 240 -10.33 -9.85 -12.26
N LYS A 241 -11.51 -9.26 -12.31
CA LYS A 241 -12.27 -8.99 -13.53
C LYS A 241 -12.02 -7.56 -14.00
N ALA A 242 -12.29 -7.29 -15.27
CA ALA A 242 -12.24 -5.93 -15.78
C ALA A 242 -13.22 -5.02 -15.03
N GLY A 243 -12.80 -3.79 -14.71
CA GLY A 243 -13.59 -2.85 -13.91
C GLY A 243 -13.51 -3.11 -12.41
N ASP A 244 -14.60 -2.86 -11.69
CA ASP A 244 -14.65 -2.90 -10.23
C ASP A 244 -14.72 -4.34 -9.68
N ASN A 245 -13.82 -4.63 -8.74
CA ASN A 245 -13.76 -5.84 -7.94
C ASN A 245 -13.88 -5.42 -6.47
N ASP A 246 -15.12 -5.36 -5.98
CA ASP A 246 -15.40 -4.94 -4.61
C ASP A 246 -15.55 -6.16 -3.69
N LEU A 247 -14.68 -6.28 -2.70
CA LEU A 247 -14.73 -7.32 -1.67
C LEU A 247 -15.71 -6.96 -0.52
N GLY A 248 -16.23 -5.75 -0.51
CA GLY A 248 -17.08 -5.22 0.54
C GLY A 248 -16.33 -4.98 1.85
N GLU A 249 -17.05 -5.18 2.96
CA GLU A 249 -16.48 -5.05 4.30
C GLU A 249 -15.67 -6.29 4.69
N ILE A 250 -14.46 -6.03 5.15
CA ILE A 250 -13.57 -6.96 5.81
C ILE A 250 -13.70 -6.71 7.30
N LEU A 251 -14.42 -7.60 8.00
CA LEU A 251 -14.59 -7.46 9.44
C LEU A 251 -13.35 -8.01 10.14
N VAL A 252 -12.69 -7.15 10.90
CA VAL A 252 -11.48 -7.46 11.68
C VAL A 252 -11.89 -7.82 13.11
N PRO A 253 -11.67 -9.06 13.56
CA PRO A 253 -11.97 -9.49 14.91
C PRO A 253 -11.27 -8.63 15.98
N ALA A 254 -11.97 -8.41 17.10
CA ALA A 254 -11.46 -7.58 18.20
C ALA A 254 -10.14 -8.09 18.81
N ASP A 255 -9.90 -9.39 18.79
CA ASP A 255 -8.70 -10.06 19.29
C ASP A 255 -7.54 -10.09 18.29
N ALA A 256 -7.78 -9.72 17.03
CA ALA A 256 -6.76 -9.61 16.00
C ALA A 256 -5.93 -8.32 16.09
N VAL A 257 -6.43 -7.31 16.82
CA VAL A 257 -5.83 -5.97 16.89
C VAL A 257 -5.77 -5.42 18.32
N SER A 258 -4.76 -4.59 18.60
CA SER A 258 -4.55 -3.92 19.87
C SER A 258 -3.90 -2.54 19.67
N ALA A 259 -4.18 -1.64 20.61
CA ALA A 259 -3.50 -0.35 20.74
C ALA A 259 -2.32 -0.39 21.75
N ASP A 260 -2.12 -1.51 22.44
CA ASP A 260 -1.10 -1.67 23.49
C ASP A 260 0.34 -1.73 22.93
#